data_AF-A0AAW9W823-F1
#
_entry.id   AF-A0AAW9W823-F1
#
_cell.length_a   1.000
_cell.length_b   1.000
_cell.length_c   1.000
_cell.angle_alpha   90.00
_cell.angle_beta   90.00
_cell.angle_gamma   90.00
#
_symmetry.space_group_name_H-M   'P 1'
#
loop_
_entity.id
_entity.type
_entity.pdbx_description
1 polymer ?
#
loop_
_entity_poly.entity_id
_entity_poly.type
_entity_poly.pdbx_seq_one_letter_code
_entity_poly.pdbx_strand_id
1 'polypeptide(L)'
;LRDLVRRSHTRDRTQTTDLFETIALGFGDEGGRNDKLAKFVGGLLYRAVDDGVVVQLARLANANSPNPLPEKEMMRTIESMIKKDRR
;
A
#
# COMPACT_ATOMS: atom_id res chain seq x y z
N LEU A 1 -4.37 -23.54 4.72
CA LEU A 1 -3.94 -22.37 3.91
C LEU A 1 -3.88 -22.68 2.41
N ARG A 2 -3.18 -23.73 1.95
CA ARG A 2 -3.13 -24.12 0.52
C ARG A 2 -4.50 -24.36 -0.12
N ASP A 3 -5.47 -24.86 0.64
CA ASP A 3 -6.83 -25.11 0.15
C ASP A 3 -7.70 -23.85 -0.03
N LEU A 4 -7.32 -22.73 0.58
CA LEU A 4 -7.97 -21.41 0.36
C LEU A 4 -7.45 -20.77 -0.94
N VAL A 5 -6.15 -20.92 -1.22
CA VAL A 5 -5.50 -20.42 -2.44
C VAL A 5 -6.10 -21.06 -3.71
N ARG A 6 -6.53 -22.33 -3.63
CA ARG A 6 -7.15 -23.04 -4.76
C ARG A 6 -8.63 -22.67 -5.02
N ARG A 7 -9.30 -21.93 -4.12
CA ARG A 7 -10.75 -21.65 -4.22
C ARG A 7 -11.13 -20.33 -4.89
N SER A 8 -10.20 -19.56 -5.43
CA SER A 8 -10.53 -18.30 -6.10
C SER A 8 -9.58 -18.17 -7.28
N HIS A 9 -10.00 -17.85 -8.50
CA HIS A 9 -10.87 -16.75 -8.87
C HIS A 9 -11.63 -17.06 -10.18
N THR A 10 -12.94 -16.86 -10.21
CA THR A 10 -13.72 -16.71 -11.47
C THR A 10 -13.86 -15.24 -11.88
N ARG A 11 -13.25 -14.30 -11.14
CA ARG A 11 -13.33 -12.86 -11.36
C ARG A 11 -11.93 -12.26 -11.53
N ASP A 12 -11.85 -11.26 -12.40
CA ASP A 12 -10.61 -10.54 -12.68
C ASP A 12 -10.11 -9.76 -11.46
N ARG A 13 -8.79 -9.64 -11.36
CA ARG A 13 -8.12 -8.82 -10.35
C ARG A 13 -8.39 -7.34 -10.61
N THR A 14 -8.57 -6.57 -9.53
CA THR A 14 -8.79 -5.13 -9.59
C THR A 14 -7.71 -4.39 -8.81
N GLN A 15 -7.55 -3.09 -9.05
CA GLN A 15 -6.68 -2.26 -8.20
C GLN A 15 -7.06 -2.32 -6.72
N THR A 16 -8.34 -2.49 -6.39
CA THR A 16 -8.78 -2.63 -4.99
C THR A 16 -8.29 -3.96 -4.40
N THR A 17 -8.22 -5.02 -5.20
CA THR A 17 -7.58 -6.30 -4.83
C THR A 17 -6.11 -6.06 -4.48
N ASP A 18 -5.38 -5.34 -5.35
CA ASP A 18 -3.96 -5.06 -5.14
C ASP A 18 -3.73 -4.22 -3.88
N LEU A 19 -4.59 -3.25 -3.57
CA LEU A 19 -4.52 -2.46 -2.34
C LEU A 19 -4.67 -3.35 -1.10
N PHE A 20 -5.67 -4.22 -1.06
CA PHE A 20 -5.87 -5.12 0.09
C PHE A 20 -4.72 -6.11 0.27
N GLU A 21 -4.22 -6.68 -0.82
CA GLU A 21 -3.08 -7.59 -0.76
C GLU A 21 -1.79 -6.86 -0.36
N THR A 22 -1.59 -5.61 -0.78
CA THR A 22 -0.43 -4.78 -0.38
C THR A 22 -0.42 -4.53 1.13
N ILE A 23 -1.58 -4.38 1.78
CA ILE A 23 -1.64 -4.24 3.23
C ILE A 23 -1.04 -5.49 3.92
N ALA A 24 -1.35 -6.68 3.41
CA ALA A 24 -0.91 -7.94 4.00
C ALA A 24 0.53 -8.32 3.61
N LEU A 25 0.95 -8.02 2.37
CA LEU A 25 2.22 -8.47 1.79
C LEU A 25 3.32 -7.40 1.84
N GLY A 26 2.95 -6.16 2.14
CA GLY A 26 3.85 -5.02 2.12
C GLY A 26 4.33 -4.61 0.73
N PHE A 27 5.42 -3.85 0.67
CA PHE A 27 5.95 -3.26 -0.57
C PHE A 27 6.95 -4.18 -1.29
N GLY A 28 7.07 -5.45 -0.89
CA GLY A 28 7.98 -6.44 -1.46
C GLY A 28 9.47 -6.13 -1.25
N ASP A 29 10.31 -6.88 -1.95
CA ASP A 29 11.76 -6.94 -1.71
C ASP A 29 12.53 -5.79 -2.39
N GLU A 30 13.79 -5.60 -1.98
CA GLU A 30 14.61 -4.39 -2.20
C GLU A 30 14.59 -3.81 -3.63
N GLY A 31 14.44 -2.48 -3.70
CA GLY A 31 14.30 -1.70 -4.94
C GLY A 31 12.85 -1.25 -5.21
N GLY A 32 12.62 0.05 -5.46
CA GLY A 32 11.30 0.58 -5.85
C GLY A 32 10.22 0.60 -4.74
N ARG A 33 10.57 0.38 -3.47
CA ARG A 33 9.63 0.44 -2.33
C ARG A 33 8.94 1.80 -2.20
N ASN A 34 9.68 2.90 -2.39
CA ASN A 34 9.08 4.24 -2.40
C ASN A 34 8.08 4.41 -3.53
N ASP A 35 8.33 3.85 -4.71
CA ASP A 35 7.40 3.93 -5.84
C ASP A 35 6.14 3.11 -5.57
N LYS A 36 6.28 1.94 -4.95
CA LYS A 36 5.14 1.11 -4.54
C LYS A 36 4.33 1.77 -3.42
N LEU A 37 5.00 2.34 -2.41
CA LEU A 37 4.36 3.15 -1.37
C LEU A 37 3.61 4.34 -1.98
N ALA A 38 4.22 5.06 -2.92
CA ALA A 38 3.58 6.19 -3.60
C ALA A 38 2.34 5.75 -4.40
N LYS A 39 2.43 4.64 -5.15
CA LYS A 39 1.28 4.05 -5.86
C LYS A 39 0.17 3.61 -4.91
N PHE A 40 0.55 2.97 -3.81
CA PHE A 40 -0.38 2.52 -2.78
C PHE A 40 -1.13 3.71 -2.15
N VAL A 41 -0.39 4.74 -1.70
CA VAL A 41 -0.97 5.97 -1.14
C VAL A 41 -1.87 6.67 -2.16
N GLY A 42 -1.42 6.82 -3.41
CA GLY A 42 -2.24 7.41 -4.47
C GLY A 42 -3.53 6.62 -4.74
N GLY A 43 -3.47 5.29 -4.68
CA GLY A 43 -4.64 4.42 -4.85
C GLY A 43 -5.67 4.55 -3.72
N LEU A 44 -5.22 4.81 -2.49
CA LEU A 44 -6.08 5.10 -1.34
C LEU A 44 -6.71 6.50 -1.44
N LEU A 45 -5.92 7.52 -1.75
CA LEU A 45 -6.39 8.90 -1.91
C LEU A 45 -7.43 9.02 -3.04
N TYR A 46 -7.19 8.34 -4.18
CA TYR A 46 -8.15 8.25 -5.28
C TYR A 46 -9.51 7.66 -4.85
N ARG A 47 -9.54 6.85 -3.78
CA ARG A 47 -10.75 6.27 -3.20
C ARG A 47 -11.29 7.07 -2.01
N ALA A 48 -10.83 8.32 -1.86
CA ALA A 48 -11.24 9.24 -0.79
C ALA A 48 -11.02 8.69 0.63
N VAL A 49 -10.00 7.84 0.83
CA VAL A 49 -9.59 7.42 2.16
C VAL A 49 -9.02 8.63 2.92
N ASP A 50 -9.44 8.80 4.17
CA ASP A 50 -8.98 9.89 5.05
C ASP A 50 -7.46 9.84 5.27
N ASP A 51 -6.82 11.01 5.34
CA ASP A 51 -5.37 11.15 5.42
C ASP A 51 -4.78 10.40 6.64
N GLY A 52 -5.46 10.43 7.78
CA GLY A 52 -5.04 9.70 8.98
C GLY A 52 -5.12 8.18 8.80
N VAL A 53 -6.13 7.71 8.07
CA VAL A 53 -6.28 6.28 7.71
C VAL A 53 -5.25 5.86 6.68
N VAL A 54 -4.91 6.72 5.70
CA VAL A 54 -3.84 6.47 4.73
C VAL A 54 -2.51 6.21 5.45
N VAL A 55 -2.16 7.05 6.43
CA VAL A 55 -0.93 6.87 7.23
C VAL A 55 -0.94 5.54 7.98
N GLN A 56 -2.07 5.16 8.59
CA GLN A 56 -2.19 3.89 9.31
C GLN A 56 -2.03 2.68 8.38
N LEU A 57 -2.69 2.70 7.22
CA LEU A 57 -2.61 1.61 6.24
C LEU A 57 -1.21 1.49 5.63
N ALA A 58 -0.55 2.62 5.35
CA ALA A 58 0.82 2.63 4.86
C ALA A 58 1.81 2.09 5.92
N ARG A 59 1.63 2.44 7.20
CA ARG A 59 2.41 1.89 8.32
C ARG A 59 2.23 0.38 8.43
N LEU A 60 1.00 -0.10 8.33
CA LEU A 60 0.69 -1.53 8.40
C LEU A 60 1.35 -2.30 7.24
N ALA A 61 1.21 -1.80 6.01
CA ALA A 61 1.87 -2.39 4.84
C ALA A 61 3.41 -2.36 4.97
N ASN A 62 3.97 -1.25 5.46
CA ASN A 62 5.43 -1.14 5.66
C ASN A 62 5.93 -2.15 6.70
N ALA A 63 5.22 -2.30 7.83
CA ALA A 63 5.57 -3.25 8.88
C ALA A 63 5.51 -4.71 8.42
N ASN A 64 4.62 -5.02 7.47
CA ASN A 64 4.51 -6.34 6.85
C ASN A 64 5.51 -6.56 5.70
N SER A 65 6.30 -5.55 5.33
CA SER A 65 7.30 -5.68 4.28
C SER A 65 8.52 -6.45 4.81
N PRO A 66 9.14 -7.35 4.02
CA PRO A 66 10.33 -8.10 4.45
C PRO A 66 11.52 -7.22 4.86
N ASN A 67 11.67 -6.08 4.17
CA ASN A 67 12.58 -5.01 4.56
C ASN A 67 11.75 -3.70 4.64
N PRO A 68 11.29 -3.29 5.83
CA PRO A 68 10.53 -2.05 5.99
C PRO A 68 11.36 -0.81 5.65
N LEU A 69 10.73 0.22 5.09
CA LEU A 69 11.33 1.54 4.97
C LEU A 69 11.53 2.16 6.37
N PRO A 70 12.60 2.94 6.60
CA PRO A 70 12.72 3.79 7.78
C PRO A 70 11.51 4.72 7.90
N GLU A 71 11.00 4.93 9.12
CA GLU A 71 9.77 5.71 9.35
C GLU A 71 9.83 7.11 8.70
N LYS A 72 10.98 7.79 8.82
CA LYS A 72 11.20 9.11 8.23
C LYS A 72 11.07 9.11 6.70
N GLU A 73 11.58 8.06 6.03
CA GLU A 73 11.51 7.92 4.58
C GLU A 73 10.08 7.63 4.12
N MET A 74 9.41 6.71 4.80
CA MET A 74 8.00 6.39 4.57
C MET A 74 7.11 7.63 4.74
N MET A 75 7.23 8.35 5.86
CA MET A 75 6.41 9.54 6.14
C MET A 75 6.62 10.65 5.11
N ARG A 76 7.88 10.90 4.71
CA ARG A 76 8.19 11.87 3.65
C ARG A 76 7.47 11.54 2.34
N THR A 77 7.42 10.27 1.96
CA THR A 77 6.72 9.82 0.75
C THR A 77 5.20 10.00 0.88
N ILE A 78 4.62 9.63 2.02
CA ILE A 78 3.17 9.79 2.28
C ILE A 78 2.78 11.27 2.22
N GLU A 79 3.50 12.14 2.94
CA GLU A 79 3.23 13.59 2.98
C GLU A 79 3.33 14.24 1.59
N SER A 80 4.33 13.85 0.81
CA SER A 80 4.49 14.32 -0.58
C SER A 80 3.29 13.98 -1.45
N MET A 81 2.75 12.77 -1.30
CA MET A 81 1.57 12.31 -2.06
C MET A 81 0.30 13.02 -1.62
N ILE A 82 0.05 13.14 -0.31
CA ILE A 82 -1.12 13.87 0.22
C ILE A 82 -1.07 15.33 -0.25
N LYS A 83 0.08 15.99 -0.11
CA LYS A 83 0.26 17.38 -0.57
C LYS A 83 0.02 17.54 -2.07
N LYS A 84 0.36 16.54 -2.88
CA LYS A 84 0.13 16.56 -4.32
C LYS A 84 -1.35 16.37 -4.67
N ASP A 85 -2.06 15.50 -3.96
CA ASP A 85 -3.48 15.19 -4.19
C ASP A 85 -4.41 16.35 -3.80
N ARG A 86 -4.06 17.10 -2.75
CA ARG A 86 -4.85 18.24 -2.24
C ARG A 86 -4.56 19.59 -2.93
N ARG A 87 -3.69 19.61 -3.94
CA ARG A 87 -3.38 20.81 -4.73
C ARG A 87 -4.40 21.00 -5.83
#